data_AF-A0A935KP38-F1
#
_entry.id   AF-A0A935KP38-F1
#
_cell.length_a   1.000
_cell.length_b   1.000
_cell.length_c   1.000
_cell.angle_alpha   90.00
_cell.angle_beta   90.00
_cell.angle_gamma   90.00
#
_symmetry.space_group_name_H-M   'P 1'
#
loop_
_entity.id
_entity.type
_entity.pdbx_description
1 polymer ?
#
loop_
_entity_poly.entity_id
_entity_poly.type
_entity_poly.pdbx_seq_one_letter_code
_entity_poly.pdbx_strand_id
1 'polypeptide(L)'
;MSLTFFSELGGDALLRLTEDARVVAALQRAGAALAIAIVDLSDAHLRAMLRLQDAGVRLTAWLVLEPSQGYWLNADNLPAARRRYHAVRDWLRAGGLAIEAVGLDIEPPIEDATALLHRGSRALGALLRRRRSEASCESARRGYAELVREIRADGFAVETYQLPLLLDERATGSSVLQRTLGLVDVAADREVLMLYRSLLPAPLDDWLVAAYGPEAEAIAVGITGGGVPFVLETLGPRLLRGPHLVQELRRARRYTDRLYVFSLEGCVQQGELEALCATAVEPAAPEPLAELAGRLSRRAIGALLRLARVWGLDPAPAEQAAPATASHPPQPQAAARTLSR
;
A
#
# COMPACT_ATOMS: atom_id res chain seq x y z
N MET A 1 -0.57 14.32 15.00
CA MET A 1 -1.18 13.14 14.34
C MET A 1 -1.91 13.58 13.10
N SER A 2 -1.67 12.90 11.98
CA SER A 2 -2.45 12.97 10.75
C SER A 2 -3.29 11.71 10.64
N LEU A 3 -4.59 11.86 10.45
CA LEU A 3 -5.53 10.76 10.20
C LEU A 3 -5.94 10.77 8.74
N THR A 4 -5.92 9.61 8.10
CA THR A 4 -6.35 9.44 6.70
C THR A 4 -7.34 8.29 6.62
N PHE A 5 -8.46 8.49 5.95
CA PHE A 5 -9.42 7.41 5.71
C PHE A 5 -9.27 6.89 4.30
N PHE A 6 -9.28 5.56 4.14
CA PHE A 6 -9.51 4.96 2.84
C PHE A 6 -11.00 5.01 2.51
N SER A 7 -11.34 5.19 1.23
CA SER A 7 -12.69 4.94 0.75
C SER A 7 -12.65 4.23 -0.59
N GLU A 8 -13.45 3.17 -0.70
CA GLU A 8 -13.55 2.35 -1.92
C GLU A 8 -14.90 2.54 -2.64
N LEU A 9 -15.64 3.59 -2.28
CA LEU A 9 -16.93 3.87 -2.86
C LEU A 9 -16.81 4.32 -4.33
N GLY A 10 -17.65 3.73 -5.19
CA GLY A 10 -17.83 4.21 -6.57
C GLY A 10 -18.56 5.56 -6.65
N GLY A 11 -18.52 6.19 -7.82
CA GLY A 11 -18.87 7.59 -8.01
C GLY A 11 -20.18 8.03 -7.37
N ASP A 12 -21.29 7.33 -7.63
CA ASP A 12 -22.60 7.70 -7.06
C ASP A 12 -22.68 7.50 -5.54
N ALA A 13 -22.03 6.46 -5.02
CA ALA A 13 -22.04 6.18 -3.58
C ALA A 13 -21.16 7.17 -2.82
N LEU A 14 -19.98 7.50 -3.38
CA LEU A 14 -19.08 8.50 -2.84
C LEU A 14 -19.75 9.88 -2.87
N LEU A 15 -20.41 10.24 -3.98
CA LEU A 15 -21.13 11.51 -4.09
C LEU A 15 -22.20 11.64 -3.00
N ARG A 16 -23.07 10.63 -2.85
CA ARG A 16 -24.09 10.62 -1.77
C ARG A 16 -23.47 10.74 -0.38
N LEU A 17 -22.34 10.08 -0.12
CA LEU A 17 -21.65 10.18 1.16
C LEU A 17 -21.11 11.60 1.41
N THR A 18 -20.58 12.26 0.38
CA THR A 18 -20.08 13.65 0.48
C THR A 18 -21.19 14.71 0.48
N GLU A 19 -22.40 14.39 0.01
CA GLU A 19 -23.57 15.26 0.12
C GLU A 19 -24.01 15.46 1.58
N ASP A 20 -23.77 14.47 2.46
CA ASP A 20 -23.98 14.62 3.89
C ASP A 20 -22.97 15.60 4.49
N ALA A 21 -23.46 16.81 4.80
CA ALA A 21 -22.65 17.88 5.38
C ALA A 21 -21.98 17.49 6.70
N ARG A 22 -22.53 16.53 7.47
CA ARG A 22 -21.93 16.07 8.72
C ARG A 22 -20.63 15.31 8.48
N VAL A 23 -20.58 14.50 7.42
CA VAL A 23 -19.38 13.74 7.04
C VAL A 23 -18.27 14.70 6.65
N VAL A 24 -18.54 15.62 5.72
CA VAL A 24 -17.55 16.61 5.27
C VAL A 24 -17.09 17.51 6.43
N ALA A 25 -18.02 17.99 7.26
CA ALA A 25 -17.67 18.82 8.41
C ALA A 25 -16.84 18.08 9.47
N ALA A 26 -17.09 16.77 9.68
CA ALA A 26 -16.29 15.96 10.60
C ALA A 26 -14.85 15.82 10.10
N LEU A 27 -14.67 15.50 8.82
CA LEU A 27 -13.36 15.38 8.18
C LEU A 27 -12.58 16.71 8.23
N GLN A 28 -13.24 17.81 7.87
CA GLN A 28 -12.65 19.14 7.89
C GLN A 28 -12.23 19.56 9.30
N ARG A 29 -13.11 19.36 10.31
CA ARG A 29 -12.82 19.71 11.70
C ARG A 29 -11.63 18.93 12.27
N ALA A 30 -11.48 17.66 11.88
CA ALA A 30 -10.35 16.83 12.29
C ALA A 30 -9.06 17.09 11.49
N GLY A 31 -9.12 17.86 10.40
CA GLY A 31 -8.01 17.97 9.44
C GLY A 31 -7.65 16.62 8.82
N ALA A 32 -8.62 15.71 8.72
CA ALA A 32 -8.43 14.38 8.17
C ALA A 32 -8.25 14.44 6.64
N ALA A 33 -7.48 13.51 6.10
CA ALA A 33 -7.33 13.31 4.65
C ALA A 33 -8.12 12.09 4.17
N LEU A 34 -8.29 11.97 2.86
CA LEU A 34 -8.86 10.79 2.23
C LEU A 34 -7.93 10.21 1.17
N ALA A 35 -7.77 8.89 1.20
CA ALA A 35 -7.24 8.09 0.10
C ALA A 35 -8.41 7.40 -0.60
N ILE A 36 -8.76 7.86 -1.80
CA ILE A 36 -9.99 7.46 -2.50
C ILE A 36 -9.62 6.51 -3.64
N ALA A 37 -10.15 5.29 -3.62
CA ALA A 37 -10.03 4.35 -4.72
C ALA A 37 -10.71 4.95 -5.95
N ILE A 38 -9.94 5.20 -7.00
CA ILE A 38 -10.50 5.64 -8.27
C ILE A 38 -11.00 4.38 -9.01
N VAL A 39 -12.18 3.89 -8.64
CA VAL A 39 -12.80 2.68 -9.24
C VAL A 39 -13.43 2.94 -10.60
N ASP A 40 -13.77 4.20 -10.89
CA ASP A 40 -14.37 4.65 -12.15
C ASP A 40 -13.91 6.08 -12.46
N LEU A 41 -14.12 6.57 -13.69
CA LEU A 41 -13.79 7.94 -14.12
C LEU A 41 -15.05 8.78 -14.39
N SER A 42 -16.13 8.54 -13.64
CA SER A 42 -17.41 9.22 -13.85
C SER A 42 -17.44 10.65 -13.31
N ASP A 43 -18.38 11.45 -13.84
CA ASP A 43 -18.66 12.79 -13.35
C ASP A 43 -19.16 12.78 -11.89
N ALA A 44 -19.81 11.70 -11.44
CA ALA A 44 -20.23 11.57 -10.04
C ALA A 44 -19.01 11.46 -9.11
N HIS A 45 -18.02 10.65 -9.49
CA HIS A 45 -16.76 10.51 -8.77
C HIS A 45 -15.99 11.85 -8.72
N LEU A 46 -15.91 12.53 -9.87
CA LEU A 46 -15.27 13.84 -10.00
C LEU A 46 -15.93 14.87 -9.07
N ARG A 47 -17.26 14.98 -9.11
CA ARG A 47 -18.01 15.92 -8.25
C ARG A 47 -17.84 15.65 -6.77
N ALA A 48 -17.79 14.38 -6.37
CA ALA A 48 -17.57 14.02 -4.97
C ALA A 48 -16.19 14.47 -4.47
N MET A 49 -15.14 14.23 -5.28
CA MET A 49 -13.78 14.69 -4.98
C MET A 49 -13.67 16.22 -4.98
N LEU A 50 -14.28 16.92 -5.94
CA LEU A 50 -14.29 18.38 -5.98
C LEU A 50 -14.94 18.97 -4.72
N ARG A 51 -16.05 18.39 -4.25
CA ARG A 51 -16.71 18.82 -3.02
C ARG A 51 -15.83 18.66 -1.78
N LEU A 52 -15.04 17.58 -1.71
CA LEU A 52 -14.06 17.38 -0.64
C LEU A 52 -12.90 18.37 -0.74
N GLN A 53 -12.40 18.64 -1.95
CA GLN A 53 -11.37 19.64 -2.21
C GLN A 53 -11.84 21.05 -1.80
N ASP A 54 -13.05 21.44 -2.17
CA ASP A 54 -13.65 22.73 -1.81
C ASP A 54 -13.81 22.89 -0.30
N ALA A 55 -14.00 21.79 0.42
CA ALA A 55 -14.02 21.75 1.89
C ALA A 55 -12.61 21.74 2.52
N GLY A 56 -11.54 21.78 1.71
CA GLY A 56 -10.15 21.75 2.17
C GLY A 56 -9.67 20.38 2.64
N VAL A 57 -10.36 19.30 2.26
CA VAL A 57 -9.94 17.93 2.60
C VAL A 57 -8.83 17.50 1.66
N ARG A 58 -7.71 17.04 2.22
CA ARG A 58 -6.55 16.56 1.45
C ARG A 58 -6.86 15.22 0.80
N LEU A 59 -6.54 15.08 -0.49
CA LEU A 59 -6.92 13.92 -1.30
C LEU A 59 -5.70 13.16 -1.83
N THR A 60 -5.76 11.84 -1.75
CA THR A 60 -4.86 10.90 -2.43
C THR A 60 -5.69 10.08 -3.41
N ALA A 61 -5.28 10.05 -4.69
CA ALA A 61 -5.91 9.18 -5.68
C ALA A 61 -5.32 7.78 -5.55
N TRP A 62 -6.06 6.87 -4.93
CA TRP A 62 -5.66 5.47 -4.82
C TRP A 62 -5.99 4.75 -6.14
N LEU A 63 -4.95 4.25 -6.79
CA LEU A 63 -5.04 3.58 -8.07
C LEU A 63 -5.54 2.14 -7.90
N VAL A 64 -6.69 1.86 -8.51
CA VAL A 64 -7.23 0.50 -8.66
C VAL A 64 -7.51 0.20 -10.12
N LEU A 65 -7.46 -1.07 -10.48
CA LEU A 65 -7.72 -1.59 -11.80
C LEU A 65 -9.15 -2.13 -11.91
N GLU A 66 -9.61 -2.30 -13.14
CA GLU A 66 -10.80 -3.10 -13.39
C GLU A 66 -10.60 -4.53 -12.83
N PRO A 67 -11.64 -5.19 -12.27
CA PRO A 67 -11.51 -6.53 -11.72
C PRO A 67 -10.94 -7.55 -12.72
N SER A 68 -11.27 -7.42 -14.01
CA SER A 68 -10.74 -8.26 -15.08
C SER A 68 -9.22 -8.09 -15.34
N GLN A 69 -8.62 -7.06 -14.75
CA GLN A 69 -7.18 -6.76 -14.80
C GLN A 69 -6.48 -7.02 -13.46
N GLY A 70 -7.19 -7.61 -12.49
CA GLY A 70 -6.66 -8.06 -11.20
C GLY A 70 -6.96 -7.14 -10.00
N TYR A 71 -7.68 -6.04 -10.20
CA TYR A 71 -8.06 -5.02 -9.20
C TYR A 71 -6.89 -4.30 -8.51
N TRP A 72 -6.04 -5.03 -7.79
CA TRP A 72 -4.84 -4.50 -7.13
C TRP A 72 -3.62 -4.55 -8.04
N LEU A 73 -2.63 -3.72 -7.72
CA LEU A 73 -1.36 -3.69 -8.43
C LEU A 73 -0.51 -4.88 -7.98
N ASN A 74 0.07 -5.60 -8.94
CA ASN A 74 0.93 -6.75 -8.66
C ASN A 74 1.96 -6.96 -9.78
N ALA A 75 2.81 -7.97 -9.61
CA ALA A 75 3.91 -8.26 -10.52
C ALA A 75 3.47 -8.57 -11.97
N ASP A 76 2.20 -8.93 -12.20
CA ASP A 76 1.72 -9.41 -13.50
C ASP A 76 0.96 -8.35 -14.31
N ASN A 77 0.61 -7.21 -13.71
CA ASN A 77 -0.30 -6.23 -14.33
C ASN A 77 0.26 -4.82 -14.50
N LEU A 78 1.58 -4.64 -14.44
CA LEU A 78 2.24 -3.34 -14.66
C LEU A 78 1.76 -2.58 -15.92
N PRO A 79 1.55 -3.21 -17.11
CA PRO A 79 1.05 -2.48 -18.26
C PRO A 79 -0.37 -1.91 -18.04
N ALA A 80 -1.22 -2.61 -17.29
CA ALA A 80 -2.55 -2.11 -16.92
C ALA A 80 -2.44 -0.98 -15.89
N ALA A 81 -1.59 -1.13 -14.88
CA ALA A 81 -1.27 -0.10 -13.89
C ALA A 81 -0.86 1.23 -14.54
N ARG A 82 0.10 1.18 -15.46
CA ARG A 82 0.60 2.39 -16.13
C ARG A 82 -0.49 3.06 -16.98
N ARG A 83 -1.26 2.29 -17.75
CA ARG A 83 -2.40 2.83 -18.51
C ARG A 83 -3.46 3.44 -17.60
N ARG A 84 -3.77 2.79 -16.48
CA ARG A 84 -4.72 3.31 -15.49
C ARG A 84 -4.22 4.62 -14.91
N TYR A 85 -2.94 4.70 -14.54
CA TYR A 85 -2.35 5.93 -14.04
C TYR A 85 -2.50 7.09 -15.04
N HIS A 86 -2.15 6.89 -16.32
CA HIS A 86 -2.32 7.95 -17.32
C HIS A 86 -3.77 8.39 -17.45
N ALA A 87 -4.72 7.45 -17.49
CA ALA A 87 -6.13 7.77 -17.58
C ALA A 87 -6.63 8.57 -16.37
N VAL A 88 -6.22 8.18 -15.15
CA VAL A 88 -6.55 8.91 -13.91
C VAL A 88 -5.91 10.30 -13.93
N ARG A 89 -4.63 10.42 -14.30
CA ARG A 89 -3.93 11.71 -14.39
C ARG A 89 -4.63 12.67 -15.35
N ASP A 90 -4.96 12.20 -16.54
CA ASP A 90 -5.58 13.04 -17.56
C ASP A 90 -7.01 13.43 -17.15
N TRP A 91 -7.75 12.53 -16.48
CA TRP A 91 -9.05 12.80 -15.89
C TRP A 91 -8.98 13.84 -14.76
N LEU A 92 -8.02 13.72 -13.83
CA LEU A 92 -7.79 14.70 -12.76
C LEU A 92 -7.49 16.09 -13.34
N ARG A 93 -6.63 16.16 -14.36
CA ARG A 93 -6.29 17.42 -15.06
C ARG A 93 -7.49 18.04 -15.75
N ALA A 94 -8.28 17.25 -16.47
CA ALA A 94 -9.48 17.72 -17.15
C ALA A 94 -10.54 18.23 -16.17
N GLY A 95 -10.64 17.60 -14.99
CA GLY A 95 -11.58 17.97 -13.93
C GLY A 95 -11.11 19.09 -13.00
N GLY A 96 -9.87 19.58 -13.13
CA GLY A 96 -9.32 20.59 -12.23
C GLY A 96 -9.13 20.11 -10.79
N LEU A 97 -8.95 18.80 -10.58
CA LEU A 97 -8.71 18.19 -9.28
C LEU A 97 -7.23 18.29 -8.91
N ALA A 98 -6.97 18.82 -7.71
CA ALA A 98 -5.69 18.79 -7.04
C ALA A 98 -5.66 17.66 -6.02
N ILE A 99 -4.68 16.77 -6.16
CA ILE A 99 -4.39 15.70 -5.21
C ILE A 99 -2.97 15.87 -4.69
N GLU A 100 -2.71 15.40 -3.47
CA GLU A 100 -1.37 15.45 -2.86
C GLU A 100 -0.51 14.27 -3.32
N ALA A 101 -1.14 13.10 -3.49
CA ALA A 101 -0.44 11.86 -3.79
C ALA A 101 -1.26 10.88 -4.63
N VAL A 102 -0.56 9.93 -5.24
CA VAL A 102 -1.12 8.73 -5.85
C VAL A 102 -0.79 7.53 -4.96
N GLY A 103 -1.81 6.79 -4.55
CA GLY A 103 -1.66 5.56 -3.76
C GLY A 103 -1.54 4.34 -4.67
N LEU A 104 -0.51 3.54 -4.46
CA LEU A 104 -0.28 2.26 -5.13
C LEU A 104 -0.56 1.12 -4.14
N ASP A 105 -1.67 0.43 -4.35
CA ASP A 105 -2.07 -0.70 -3.52
C ASP A 105 -1.53 -2.01 -4.08
N ILE A 106 -0.49 -2.51 -3.42
CA ILE A 106 0.28 -3.66 -3.89
C ILE A 106 -0.12 -4.88 -3.08
N GLU A 107 -0.97 -5.70 -3.69
CA GLU A 107 -1.54 -6.90 -3.09
C GLU A 107 -1.37 -8.12 -4.00
N PRO A 108 -1.56 -9.34 -3.49
CA PRO A 108 -1.61 -10.51 -4.34
C PRO A 108 -2.73 -10.38 -5.38
N PRO A 109 -2.61 -11.02 -6.57
CA PRO A 109 -3.73 -11.13 -7.50
C PRO A 109 -5.01 -11.56 -6.79
N ILE A 110 -6.15 -10.96 -7.13
CA ILE A 110 -7.40 -11.14 -6.40
C ILE A 110 -7.81 -12.62 -6.27
N GLU A 111 -7.53 -13.44 -7.29
CA GLU A 111 -7.77 -14.89 -7.28
C GLU A 111 -6.85 -15.62 -6.29
N ASP A 112 -5.59 -15.19 -6.19
CA ASP A 112 -4.61 -15.74 -5.26
C ASP A 112 -4.95 -15.35 -3.82
N ALA A 113 -5.34 -14.10 -3.57
CA ALA A 113 -5.82 -13.61 -2.28
C ALA A 113 -7.09 -14.37 -1.84
N THR A 114 -8.07 -14.53 -2.75
CA THR A 114 -9.30 -15.30 -2.52
C THR A 114 -8.97 -16.76 -2.17
N ALA A 115 -8.06 -17.39 -2.91
CA ALA A 115 -7.64 -18.76 -2.64
C ALA A 115 -6.94 -18.90 -1.28
N LEU A 116 -6.11 -17.93 -0.89
CA LEU A 116 -5.43 -17.92 0.40
C LEU A 116 -6.43 -17.78 1.56
N LEU A 117 -7.42 -16.90 1.45
CA LEU A 117 -8.46 -16.74 2.47
C LEU A 117 -9.30 -18.01 2.62
N HIS A 118 -9.73 -18.64 1.51
CA HIS A 118 -10.62 -19.81 1.59
C HIS A 118 -9.91 -21.15 1.83
N ARG A 119 -8.66 -21.31 1.36
CA ARG A 119 -7.95 -22.62 1.37
C ARG A 119 -6.66 -22.61 2.18
N GLY A 120 -6.24 -21.46 2.70
CA GLY A 120 -5.09 -21.30 3.59
C GLY A 120 -3.82 -21.95 3.05
N SER A 121 -3.22 -22.84 3.85
CA SER A 121 -1.94 -23.50 3.53
C SER A 121 -1.97 -24.33 2.24
N ARG A 122 -3.14 -24.87 1.84
CA ARG A 122 -3.26 -25.61 0.57
C ARG A 122 -3.08 -24.69 -0.64
N ALA A 123 -3.63 -23.48 -0.59
CA ALA A 123 -3.41 -22.46 -1.62
C ALA A 123 -1.96 -22.00 -1.63
N LEU A 124 -1.37 -21.73 -0.45
CA LEU A 124 0.02 -21.33 -0.32
C LEU A 124 0.98 -22.35 -0.95
N GLY A 125 0.78 -23.65 -0.68
CA GLY A 125 1.59 -24.71 -1.29
C GLY A 125 1.45 -24.78 -2.82
N ALA A 126 0.26 -24.50 -3.36
CA ALA A 126 0.05 -24.42 -4.80
C ALA A 126 0.74 -23.19 -5.42
N LEU A 127 0.65 -22.04 -4.75
CA LEU A 127 1.30 -20.79 -5.14
C LEU A 127 2.83 -20.93 -5.16
N LEU A 128 3.40 -21.54 -4.12
CA LEU A 128 4.85 -21.75 -4.01
C LEU A 128 5.39 -22.62 -5.16
N ARG A 129 4.60 -23.60 -5.60
CA ARG A 129 4.93 -24.44 -6.77
C ARG A 129 4.89 -23.68 -8.10
N ARG A 130 4.00 -22.69 -8.23
CA ARG A 130 3.87 -21.83 -9.42
C ARG A 130 4.51 -20.44 -9.27
N ARG A 131 5.42 -20.28 -8.30
CA ARG A 131 6.05 -18.99 -8.00
C ARG A 131 6.72 -18.40 -9.25
N ARG A 132 6.69 -17.07 -9.34
CA ARG A 132 7.28 -16.31 -10.43
C ARG A 132 8.80 -16.49 -10.46
N SER A 133 9.40 -16.32 -11.63
CA SER A 133 10.86 -16.32 -11.76
C SER A 133 11.44 -15.03 -11.16
N GLU A 134 12.69 -15.09 -10.70
CA GLU A 134 13.38 -13.89 -10.19
C GLU A 134 13.44 -12.80 -11.25
N ALA A 135 13.71 -13.16 -12.50
CA ALA A 135 13.73 -12.23 -13.63
C ALA A 135 12.38 -11.51 -13.84
N SER A 136 11.25 -12.22 -13.65
CA SER A 136 9.92 -11.61 -13.74
C SER A 136 9.69 -10.61 -12.61
N CYS A 137 10.05 -10.96 -11.38
CA CYS A 137 9.93 -10.05 -10.23
C CYS A 137 10.85 -8.83 -10.35
N GLU A 138 12.08 -9.01 -10.81
CA GLU A 138 13.01 -7.92 -11.10
C GLU A 138 12.47 -6.99 -12.20
N SER A 139 11.89 -7.56 -13.25
CA SER A 139 11.24 -6.76 -14.30
C SER A 139 10.06 -5.96 -13.75
N ALA A 140 9.23 -6.56 -12.89
CA ALA A 140 8.12 -5.86 -12.25
C ALA A 140 8.62 -4.74 -11.34
N ARG A 141 9.59 -5.00 -10.45
CA ARG A 141 10.19 -3.98 -9.56
C ARG A 141 10.73 -2.78 -10.34
N ARG A 142 11.52 -3.02 -11.40
CA ARG A 142 12.04 -1.94 -12.25
C ARG A 142 10.92 -1.13 -12.90
N GLY A 143 9.92 -1.81 -13.44
CA GLY A 143 8.81 -1.16 -14.12
C GLY A 143 7.88 -0.36 -13.20
N TYR A 144 7.64 -0.84 -11.97
CA TYR A 144 6.95 -0.05 -10.95
C TYR A 144 7.80 1.11 -10.44
N ALA A 145 9.11 0.94 -10.26
CA ALA A 145 10.00 2.05 -9.92
C ALA A 145 10.02 3.14 -11.01
N GLU A 146 9.90 2.76 -12.29
CA GLU A 146 9.69 3.71 -13.39
C GLU A 146 8.34 4.41 -13.30
N LEU A 147 7.26 3.69 -12.96
CA LEU A 147 5.94 4.30 -12.75
C LEU A 147 5.97 5.30 -11.60
N VAL A 148 6.62 4.97 -10.47
CA VAL A 148 6.82 5.90 -9.35
C VAL A 148 7.56 7.16 -9.79
N ARG A 149 8.65 7.01 -10.55
CA ARG A 149 9.40 8.16 -11.08
C ARG A 149 8.55 9.03 -12.01
N GLU A 150 7.72 8.40 -12.83
CA GLU A 150 6.78 9.12 -13.69
C GLU A 150 5.77 9.92 -12.88
N ILE A 151 5.13 9.29 -11.87
CA ILE A 151 4.15 9.95 -11.00
C ILE A 151 4.75 11.18 -10.31
N ARG A 152 5.99 11.05 -9.82
CA ARG A 152 6.74 12.16 -9.21
C ARG A 152 7.07 13.26 -10.21
N ALA A 153 7.44 12.91 -11.44
CA ALA A 153 7.71 13.88 -12.50
C ALA A 153 6.45 14.68 -12.88
N ASP A 154 5.27 14.08 -12.76
CA ASP A 154 3.97 14.73 -12.92
C ASP A 154 3.56 15.60 -11.72
N GLY A 155 4.37 15.64 -10.65
CA GLY A 155 4.22 16.54 -9.50
C GLY A 155 3.48 15.95 -8.30
N PHE A 156 3.18 14.65 -8.31
CA PHE A 156 2.49 13.99 -7.20
C PHE A 156 3.46 13.22 -6.30
N ALA A 157 3.20 13.23 -4.99
CA ALA A 157 3.83 12.25 -4.11
C ALA A 157 3.29 10.84 -4.40
N VAL A 158 4.03 9.80 -4.02
CA VAL A 158 3.60 8.42 -4.14
C VAL A 158 3.48 7.79 -2.77
N GLU A 159 2.34 7.16 -2.49
CA GLU A 159 2.15 6.28 -1.35
C GLU A 159 2.10 4.83 -1.83
N THR A 160 2.64 3.89 -1.05
CA THR A 160 2.43 2.46 -1.27
C THR A 160 1.70 1.86 -0.08
N TYR A 161 0.69 1.03 -0.35
CA TYR A 161 -0.02 0.27 0.66
C TYR A 161 0.47 -1.18 0.57
N GLN A 162 1.09 -1.66 1.64
CA GLN A 162 1.87 -2.89 1.59
C GLN A 162 1.56 -3.83 2.75
N LEU A 163 1.64 -5.13 2.46
CA LEU A 163 1.60 -6.17 3.46
C LEU A 163 2.89 -6.16 4.31
N PRO A 164 2.79 -6.30 5.64
CA PRO A 164 3.94 -6.17 6.53
C PRO A 164 5.04 -7.23 6.30
N LEU A 165 4.70 -8.38 5.73
CA LEU A 165 5.65 -9.46 5.44
C LEU A 165 6.75 -9.07 4.43
N LEU A 166 6.53 -8.01 3.64
CA LEU A 166 7.59 -7.47 2.76
C LEU A 166 8.79 -6.94 3.57
N LEU A 167 8.58 -6.46 4.80
CA LEU A 167 9.68 -6.04 5.66
C LEU A 167 10.59 -7.21 6.06
N ASP A 168 10.02 -8.40 6.26
CA ASP A 168 10.82 -9.58 6.60
C ASP A 168 11.62 -10.07 5.38
N GLU A 169 11.08 -9.95 4.18
CA GLU A 169 11.81 -10.21 2.94
C GLU A 169 12.99 -9.24 2.77
N ARG A 170 12.77 -7.94 2.94
CA ARG A 170 13.83 -6.93 2.91
C ARG A 170 14.93 -7.22 3.93
N ALA A 171 14.55 -7.53 5.17
CA ALA A 171 15.49 -7.81 6.25
C ALA A 171 16.30 -9.11 6.04
N THR A 172 15.79 -10.05 5.25
CA THR A 172 16.47 -11.33 4.96
C THR A 172 17.12 -11.37 3.58
N GLY A 173 16.85 -10.37 2.73
CA GLY A 173 17.22 -10.38 1.32
C GLY A 173 16.60 -11.57 0.57
N SER A 174 15.37 -11.94 0.93
CA SER A 174 14.60 -12.99 0.25
C SER A 174 13.58 -12.37 -0.73
N SER A 175 13.19 -13.11 -1.76
CA SER A 175 12.11 -12.75 -2.70
C SER A 175 11.04 -13.84 -2.83
N VAL A 176 11.05 -14.85 -1.95
CA VAL A 176 10.10 -15.98 -1.99
C VAL A 176 8.64 -15.52 -1.90
N LEU A 177 8.30 -14.61 -1.01
CA LEU A 177 6.94 -14.08 -0.85
C LEU A 177 6.56 -13.21 -2.04
N GLN A 178 7.40 -12.29 -2.49
CA GLN A 178 7.17 -11.54 -3.74
C GLN A 178 6.89 -12.48 -4.92
N ARG A 179 7.72 -13.52 -5.11
CA ARG A 179 7.56 -14.48 -6.21
C ARG A 179 6.32 -15.34 -6.07
N THR A 180 5.98 -15.74 -4.85
CA THR A 180 4.85 -16.62 -4.55
C THR A 180 3.53 -15.87 -4.63
N LEU A 181 3.46 -14.68 -4.04
CA LEU A 181 2.25 -13.88 -3.88
C LEU A 181 2.08 -12.83 -4.98
N GLY A 182 3.10 -12.59 -5.80
CA GLY A 182 3.04 -11.56 -6.86
C GLY A 182 3.20 -10.14 -6.34
N LEU A 183 3.70 -9.98 -5.11
CA LEU A 183 3.98 -8.67 -4.55
C LEU A 183 5.16 -8.02 -5.26
N VAL A 184 5.18 -6.70 -5.25
CA VAL A 184 6.28 -5.90 -5.79
C VAL A 184 6.79 -4.97 -4.70
N ASP A 185 8.04 -5.15 -4.31
CA ASP A 185 8.71 -4.21 -3.43
C ASP A 185 9.15 -2.97 -4.23
N VAL A 186 8.52 -1.82 -3.96
CA VAL A 186 8.84 -0.54 -4.61
C VAL A 186 8.94 0.57 -3.57
N ALA A 187 9.98 1.40 -3.69
CA ALA A 187 10.16 2.57 -2.84
C ALA A 187 9.21 3.70 -3.25
N ALA A 188 8.55 4.31 -2.27
CA ALA A 188 7.61 5.42 -2.43
C ALA A 188 8.04 6.62 -1.58
N ASP A 189 7.28 7.73 -1.65
CA ASP A 189 7.48 8.88 -0.76
C ASP A 189 6.91 8.63 0.64
N ARG A 190 5.95 7.70 0.73
CA ARG A 190 5.42 7.17 1.98
C ARG A 190 5.07 5.70 1.84
N GLU A 191 5.56 4.88 2.76
CA GLU A 191 5.08 3.51 2.92
C GLU A 191 4.02 3.41 4.03
N VAL A 192 2.84 2.93 3.67
CA VAL A 192 1.76 2.64 4.62
C VAL A 192 1.67 1.12 4.79
N LEU A 193 1.98 0.64 5.99
CA LEU A 193 1.83 -0.77 6.31
C LEU A 193 0.38 -1.08 6.67
N MET A 194 -0.21 -2.04 5.96
CA MET A 194 -1.56 -2.54 6.23
C MET A 194 -1.53 -3.52 7.41
N LEU A 195 -1.61 -2.98 8.63
CA LEU A 195 -1.59 -3.75 9.87
C LEU A 195 -3.02 -4.11 10.29
N TYR A 196 -3.75 -4.73 9.37
CA TYR A 196 -5.15 -5.10 9.58
C TYR A 196 -5.29 -6.35 10.44
N ARG A 197 -5.48 -6.11 11.73
CA ARG A 197 -5.65 -7.15 12.74
C ARG A 197 -6.80 -8.12 12.44
N SER A 198 -7.88 -7.63 11.84
CA SER A 198 -9.05 -8.44 11.43
C SER A 198 -8.70 -9.59 10.47
N LEU A 199 -7.60 -9.49 9.71
CA LEU A 199 -7.13 -10.54 8.81
C LEU A 199 -6.47 -11.73 9.52
N LEU A 200 -6.07 -11.58 10.79
CA LEU A 200 -5.37 -12.62 11.54
C LEU A 200 -6.30 -13.28 12.58
N PRO A 201 -6.27 -14.61 12.76
CA PRO A 201 -7.05 -15.28 13.80
C PRO A 201 -6.57 -14.87 15.20
N ALA A 202 -7.50 -14.60 16.12
CA ALA A 202 -7.13 -14.42 17.53
C ALA A 202 -6.58 -15.74 18.11
N PRO A 203 -5.58 -15.72 19.01
CA PRO A 203 -4.92 -14.54 19.59
C PRO A 203 -3.66 -14.07 18.82
N LEU A 204 -3.45 -14.51 17.57
CA LEU A 204 -2.27 -14.15 16.78
C LEU A 204 -2.34 -12.72 16.22
N ASP A 205 -3.42 -12.01 16.50
CA ASP A 205 -3.73 -10.73 15.92
C ASP A 205 -3.13 -9.58 16.77
N ASP A 206 -3.10 -9.74 18.09
CA ASP A 206 -2.64 -8.71 19.05
C ASP A 206 -1.16 -8.27 18.93
N TRP A 207 -0.28 -9.09 18.34
CA TRP A 207 1.14 -8.73 18.21
C TRP A 207 1.47 -7.97 16.92
N LEU A 208 0.55 -7.91 15.94
CA LEU A 208 0.84 -7.40 14.59
C LEU A 208 1.41 -5.98 14.60
N VAL A 209 0.72 -5.05 15.27
CA VAL A 209 1.18 -3.66 15.39
C VAL A 209 2.49 -3.57 16.16
N ALA A 210 2.68 -4.37 17.21
CA ALA A 210 3.92 -4.38 17.99
C ALA A 210 5.12 -4.95 17.21
N ALA A 211 4.90 -5.87 16.27
CA ALA A 211 5.95 -6.48 15.47
C ALA A 211 6.49 -5.60 14.35
N TYR A 212 5.60 -4.87 13.66
CA TYR A 212 5.96 -4.11 12.47
C TYR A 212 5.91 -2.59 12.69
N GLY A 213 5.19 -2.12 13.71
CA GLY A 213 5.10 -0.70 14.06
C GLY A 213 6.45 0.01 14.20
N PRO A 214 7.47 -0.56 14.87
CA PRO A 214 8.79 0.09 15.01
C PRO A 214 9.50 0.43 13.68
N GLU A 215 9.15 -0.23 12.58
CA GLU A 215 9.72 -0.02 11.23
C GLU A 215 8.74 0.74 10.31
N ALA A 216 7.54 1.07 10.78
CA ALA A 216 6.49 1.66 9.97
C ALA A 216 6.59 3.20 9.91
N GLU A 217 6.66 3.75 8.71
CA GLU A 217 6.53 5.21 8.51
C GLU A 217 5.08 5.67 8.72
N ALA A 218 4.12 4.92 8.17
CA ALA A 218 2.70 5.10 8.36
C ALA A 218 2.02 3.74 8.58
N ILE A 219 0.91 3.73 9.31
CA ILE A 219 0.20 2.50 9.67
C ILE A 219 -1.28 2.63 9.30
N ALA A 220 -1.78 1.68 8.54
CA ALA A 220 -3.19 1.46 8.32
C ALA A 220 -3.73 0.39 9.28
N VAL A 221 -4.84 0.71 9.95
CA VAL A 221 -5.56 -0.20 10.83
C VAL A 221 -7.05 -0.20 10.49
N GLY A 222 -7.79 -1.05 11.19
CA GLY A 222 -9.17 -0.68 11.47
C GLY A 222 -10.20 -1.08 10.44
N ILE A 223 -10.08 -2.20 9.71
CA ILE A 223 -11.11 -2.69 8.76
C ILE A 223 -12.51 -2.55 9.40
N THR A 224 -13.21 -1.45 9.09
CA THR A 224 -14.52 -1.07 9.67
C THR A 224 -15.68 -1.42 8.74
N GLY A 225 -15.37 -1.69 7.48
CA GLY A 225 -16.32 -1.92 6.40
C GLY A 225 -15.67 -1.54 5.07
N GLY A 226 -16.46 -1.47 4.01
CA GLY A 226 -15.94 -1.21 2.66
C GLY A 226 -15.03 -2.33 2.16
N GLY A 227 -14.58 -2.23 0.92
CA GLY A 227 -13.73 -3.27 0.32
C GLY A 227 -14.46 -4.25 -0.58
N VAL A 228 -13.65 -5.11 -1.20
CA VAL A 228 -14.11 -6.18 -2.08
C VAL A 228 -15.04 -7.17 -1.36
N PRO A 229 -16.17 -7.59 -1.99
CA PRO A 229 -17.20 -8.38 -1.32
C PRO A 229 -16.69 -9.65 -0.61
N PHE A 230 -15.76 -10.39 -1.22
CA PHE A 230 -15.25 -11.63 -0.64
C PHE A 230 -14.46 -11.42 0.67
N VAL A 231 -13.75 -10.29 0.79
CA VAL A 231 -13.05 -9.92 2.02
C VAL A 231 -14.08 -9.60 3.10
N LEU A 232 -15.11 -8.82 2.78
CA LEU A 232 -16.18 -8.50 3.71
C LEU A 232 -16.99 -9.72 4.16
N GLU A 233 -17.32 -10.63 3.24
CA GLU A 233 -18.00 -11.88 3.56
C GLU A 233 -17.19 -12.75 4.52
N THR A 234 -15.86 -12.78 4.33
CA THR A 234 -14.95 -13.54 5.19
C THR A 234 -14.71 -12.86 6.55
N LEU A 235 -14.67 -11.52 6.56
CA LEU A 235 -14.29 -10.72 7.73
C LEU A 235 -15.46 -10.13 8.52
N GLY A 236 -16.70 -10.25 8.06
CA GLY A 236 -17.88 -9.59 8.66
C GLY A 236 -17.93 -9.62 10.20
N PRO A 237 -17.68 -10.76 10.88
CA PRO A 237 -17.66 -10.85 12.35
C PRO A 237 -16.49 -10.14 13.04
N ARG A 238 -15.47 -9.72 12.28
CA ARG A 238 -14.15 -9.24 12.74
C ARG A 238 -13.91 -7.78 12.36
N LEU A 239 -14.90 -7.10 11.79
CA LEU A 239 -14.84 -5.68 11.52
C LEU A 239 -14.66 -4.92 12.84
N LEU A 240 -13.70 -4.00 12.87
CA LEU A 240 -13.39 -3.21 14.05
C LEU A 240 -14.45 -2.12 14.22
N ARG A 241 -14.84 -1.91 15.49
CA ARG A 241 -15.88 -0.97 15.90
C ARG A 241 -15.51 -0.29 17.21
N GLY A 242 -15.87 0.97 17.32
CA GLY A 242 -15.96 1.78 18.53
C GLY A 242 -14.69 1.71 19.37
N PRO A 243 -14.77 1.23 20.63
CA PRO A 243 -13.61 1.15 21.51
C PRO A 243 -12.44 0.32 20.94
N HIS A 244 -12.71 -0.73 20.16
CA HIS A 244 -11.66 -1.56 19.59
C HIS A 244 -10.90 -0.83 18.47
N LEU A 245 -11.60 -0.06 17.63
CA LEU A 245 -10.96 0.78 16.62
C LEU A 245 -10.06 1.84 17.27
N VAL A 246 -10.58 2.53 18.29
CA VAL A 246 -9.80 3.52 19.05
C VAL A 246 -8.59 2.88 19.70
N GLN A 247 -8.73 1.70 20.31
CA GLN A 247 -7.61 0.99 20.91
C GLN A 247 -6.51 0.64 19.89
N GLU A 248 -6.90 0.16 18.70
CA GLU A 248 -5.96 -0.15 17.62
C GLU A 248 -5.24 1.10 17.11
N LEU A 249 -5.96 2.22 16.98
CA LEU A 249 -5.34 3.51 16.64
C LEU A 249 -4.36 3.98 17.72
N ARG A 250 -4.69 3.82 19.01
CA ARG A 250 -3.76 4.13 20.11
C ARG A 250 -2.52 3.25 20.08
N ARG A 251 -2.66 1.96 19.76
CA ARG A 251 -1.53 1.03 19.57
C ARG A 251 -0.64 1.47 18.41
N ALA A 252 -1.23 1.82 17.26
CA ALA A 252 -0.47 2.32 16.11
C ALA A 252 0.20 3.68 16.39
N ARG A 253 -0.49 4.57 17.12
CA ARG A 253 -0.02 5.91 17.49
C ARG A 253 1.28 5.92 18.27
N ARG A 254 1.57 4.82 18.99
CA ARG A 254 2.83 4.59 19.70
C ARG A 254 4.05 4.65 18.78
N TYR A 255 3.90 4.28 17.52
CA TYR A 255 5.00 4.14 16.58
C TYR A 255 5.03 5.23 15.52
N THR A 256 3.87 5.77 15.13
CA THR A 256 3.80 6.83 14.12
C THR A 256 2.69 7.85 14.42
N ASP A 257 2.87 9.04 13.87
CA ASP A 257 1.88 10.10 13.83
C ASP A 257 0.95 10.00 12.60
N ARG A 258 1.25 9.11 11.64
CA ARG A 258 0.55 8.99 10.36
C ARG A 258 -0.30 7.73 10.36
N LEU A 259 -1.59 7.90 10.67
CA LEU A 259 -2.52 6.80 10.84
C LEU A 259 -3.54 6.77 9.71
N TYR A 260 -3.84 5.57 9.25
CA TYR A 260 -4.84 5.31 8.23
C TYR A 260 -5.93 4.39 8.79
N VAL A 261 -7.17 4.61 8.37
CA VAL A 261 -8.33 3.77 8.73
C VAL A 261 -9.00 3.29 7.46
N PHE A 262 -9.10 1.98 7.30
CA PHE A 262 -9.92 1.37 6.28
C PHE A 262 -11.27 0.98 6.89
N SER A 263 -12.40 1.62 6.63
CA SER A 263 -12.68 2.65 5.63
C SER A 263 -13.60 3.73 6.18
N LEU A 264 -13.70 4.84 5.46
CA LEU A 264 -14.59 5.96 5.76
C LEU A 264 -16.05 5.50 5.81
N GLU A 265 -16.50 4.79 4.78
CA GLU A 265 -17.87 4.30 4.68
C GLU A 265 -18.25 3.38 5.82
N GLY A 266 -17.32 2.54 6.28
CA GLY A 266 -17.52 1.71 7.48
C GLY A 266 -17.72 2.57 8.73
N CYS A 267 -16.87 3.59 8.94
CA CYS A 267 -16.99 4.50 10.08
C CYS A 267 -18.30 5.32 10.04
N VAL A 268 -18.76 5.72 8.84
CA VAL A 268 -20.04 6.45 8.67
C VAL A 268 -21.23 5.55 8.95
N GLN A 269 -21.27 4.34 8.36
CA GLN A 269 -22.36 3.38 8.55
C GLN A 269 -22.52 2.94 10.01
N GLN A 270 -21.41 2.89 10.75
CA GLN A 270 -21.40 2.55 12.17
C GLN A 270 -21.73 3.75 13.08
N GLY A 271 -21.82 4.97 12.55
CA GLY A 271 -22.05 6.18 13.33
C GLY A 271 -20.84 6.62 14.16
N GLU A 272 -19.64 6.18 13.79
CA GLU A 272 -18.42 6.36 14.59
C GLU A 272 -17.53 7.51 14.09
N LEU A 273 -17.74 8.00 12.86
CA LEU A 273 -16.89 9.00 12.24
C LEU A 273 -16.72 10.26 13.11
N GLU A 274 -17.82 10.82 13.63
CA GLU A 274 -17.77 12.04 14.44
C GLU A 274 -16.99 11.82 15.74
N ALA A 275 -17.27 10.71 16.44
CA ALA A 275 -16.57 10.36 17.67
C ALA A 275 -15.08 10.15 17.42
N LEU A 276 -14.72 9.47 16.33
CA LEU A 276 -13.34 9.20 15.96
C LEU A 276 -12.58 10.49 15.61
N CYS A 277 -13.20 11.37 14.84
CA CYS A 277 -12.66 12.67 14.45
C CYS A 277 -12.52 13.63 15.65
N ALA A 278 -13.35 13.48 16.68
CA ALA A 278 -13.29 14.27 17.91
C ALA A 278 -12.35 13.69 18.97
N THR A 279 -11.94 12.43 18.85
CA THR A 279 -11.15 11.74 19.88
C THR A 279 -9.67 12.08 19.74
N ALA A 280 -9.07 12.60 20.82
CA ALA A 280 -7.62 12.63 20.95
C ALA A 280 -7.09 11.18 21.09
N VAL A 281 -6.41 10.70 20.05
CA VAL A 281 -5.77 9.39 20.05
C VAL A 281 -4.41 9.52 20.71
N GLU A 282 -4.37 9.30 22.02
CA GLU A 282 -3.13 9.21 22.79
C GLU A 282 -2.42 7.86 22.56
N PRO A 283 -1.08 7.83 22.49
CA PRO A 283 -0.34 6.59 22.31
C PRO A 283 -0.61 5.61 23.47
N ALA A 284 -0.87 4.35 23.12
CA ALA A 284 -1.05 3.30 24.12
C ALA A 284 0.25 3.04 24.90
N ALA A 285 0.07 2.58 26.15
CA ALA A 285 1.18 2.07 26.95
C ALA A 285 1.86 0.87 26.25
N PRO A 286 3.16 0.64 26.51
CA PRO A 286 3.83 -0.58 26.04
C PRO A 286 3.06 -1.83 26.46
N GLU A 287 3.01 -2.83 25.57
CA GLU A 287 2.45 -4.15 25.86
C GLU A 287 3.58 -5.19 25.76
N PRO A 288 4.37 -5.43 26.85
CA PRO A 288 5.61 -6.19 26.77
C PRO A 288 5.46 -7.60 26.21
N LEU A 289 4.32 -8.24 26.48
CA LEU A 289 4.00 -9.57 25.95
C LEU A 289 3.75 -9.55 24.44
N ALA A 290 2.99 -8.57 23.94
CA ALA A 290 2.74 -8.38 22.51
C ALA A 290 4.04 -8.03 21.77
N GLU A 291 4.88 -7.17 22.35
CA GLU A 291 6.19 -6.82 21.80
C GLU A 291 7.14 -8.04 21.78
N LEU A 292 7.17 -8.84 22.84
CA LEU A 292 7.97 -10.08 22.88
C LEU A 292 7.47 -11.09 21.84
N ALA A 293 6.16 -11.33 21.79
CA ALA A 293 5.55 -12.21 20.80
C ALA A 293 5.86 -11.76 19.38
N GLY A 294 5.71 -10.45 19.09
CA GLY A 294 6.04 -9.88 17.79
C GLY A 294 7.49 -10.10 17.37
N ARG A 295 8.45 -9.87 18.29
CA ARG A 295 9.87 -10.14 18.03
C ARG A 295 10.15 -11.63 17.76
N LEU A 296 9.54 -12.53 18.52
CA LEU A 296 9.71 -13.97 18.33
C LEU A 296 9.10 -14.42 16.99
N SER A 297 7.90 -13.94 16.65
CA SER A 297 7.23 -14.21 15.38
C SER A 297 8.08 -13.77 14.19
N ARG A 298 8.60 -12.53 14.19
CA ARG A 298 9.46 -12.04 13.10
C ARG A 298 10.79 -12.79 12.99
N ARG A 299 11.37 -13.21 14.11
CA ARG A 299 12.56 -14.09 14.10
C ARG A 299 12.25 -15.44 13.46
N ALA A 300 11.10 -16.03 13.76
CA ALA A 300 10.67 -17.30 13.17
C ALA A 300 10.42 -17.14 11.65
N ILE A 301 9.70 -16.10 11.24
CA ILE A 301 9.46 -15.79 9.82
C ILE A 301 10.79 -15.59 9.09
N GLY A 302 11.68 -14.76 9.63
CA GLY A 302 12.99 -14.51 9.02
C GLY A 302 13.87 -15.77 8.95
N ALA A 303 13.77 -16.68 9.93
CA ALA A 303 14.46 -17.97 9.85
C ALA A 303 13.90 -18.85 8.72
N LEU A 304 12.57 -18.90 8.55
CA LEU A 304 11.93 -19.64 7.46
C LEU A 304 12.31 -19.08 6.08
N LEU A 305 12.34 -17.76 5.92
CA LEU A 305 12.75 -17.11 4.66
C LEU A 305 14.22 -17.42 4.33
N ARG A 306 15.13 -17.34 5.31
CA ARG A 306 16.54 -17.73 5.12
C ARG A 306 16.70 -19.20 4.76
N LEU A 307 15.93 -20.10 5.38
CA LEU A 307 15.95 -21.52 5.03
C LEU A 307 15.43 -21.78 3.62
N ALA A 308 14.38 -21.07 3.19
CA ALA A 308 13.86 -21.17 1.83
C ALA A 308 14.93 -20.81 0.79
N ARG A 309 15.78 -19.82 1.09
CA ARG A 309 16.95 -19.47 0.28
C ARG A 309 17.99 -20.58 0.21
N VAL A 310 18.35 -21.17 1.34
CA VAL A 310 19.31 -22.29 1.40
C VAL A 310 18.80 -23.51 0.62
N TRP A 311 17.50 -23.78 0.64
CA TRP A 311 16.88 -24.89 -0.09
C TRP A 311 16.59 -24.59 -1.56
N GLY A 312 17.11 -23.49 -2.12
CA GLY A 312 16.99 -23.16 -3.54
C GLY A 312 15.57 -22.74 -3.96
N LEU A 313 14.67 -22.46 -3.01
CA LEU A 313 13.42 -21.78 -3.33
C LEU A 313 13.67 -20.32 -3.72
N ASP A 314 14.82 -19.79 -3.29
CA ASP A 314 15.32 -18.45 -3.57
C ASP A 314 16.78 -18.46 -4.04
N PRO A 315 17.06 -18.67 -5.33
CA PRO A 315 18.42 -18.60 -5.82
C PRO A 315 18.95 -17.17 -5.60
N ALA A 316 20.19 -17.05 -5.12
CA ALA A 316 20.83 -15.74 -4.99
C ALA A 316 20.73 -14.98 -6.33
N PRO A 317 20.52 -13.65 -6.31
CA PRO A 317 20.51 -12.87 -7.53
C PRO A 317 21.80 -13.17 -8.28
N ALA A 318 21.68 -13.55 -9.55
CA ALA A 318 22.83 -13.70 -10.42
C ALA A 318 23.61 -12.39 -10.33
N GLU A 319 24.85 -12.46 -9.86
CA GLU A 319 25.77 -11.34 -9.81
C GLU A 319 25.71 -10.68 -11.19
N GLN A 320 25.12 -9.49 -11.27
CA GLN A 320 25.12 -8.72 -12.50
C GLN A 320 26.58 -8.43 -12.78
N ALA A 321 27.16 -9.13 -13.75
CA ALA A 321 28.46 -8.80 -14.29
C ALA A 321 28.45 -7.31 -14.58
N ALA A 322 29.31 -6.57 -13.90
CA ALA A 322 29.45 -5.14 -14.06
C ALA A 322 29.53 -4.83 -15.57
N PRO A 323 28.84 -3.80 -16.07
CA PRO A 323 28.98 -3.41 -17.46
C PRO A 323 30.46 -3.18 -17.70
N ALA A 324 31.04 -3.97 -18.62
CA ALA A 324 32.41 -3.80 -19.06
C ALA A 324 32.60 -2.31 -19.37
N THR A 325 33.50 -1.68 -18.63
CA THR A 325 33.87 -0.28 -18.83
C THR A 325 34.26 -0.14 -20.29
N ALA A 326 33.41 0.53 -21.07
CA ALA A 326 33.74 0.95 -22.42
C ALA A 326 34.97 1.85 -22.31
N SER A 327 36.12 1.30 -22.67
CA SER A 327 37.38 2.01 -22.79
C SER A 327 37.20 3.01 -23.92
N HIS A 328 37.05 4.29 -23.57
CA HIS A 328 37.22 5.36 -24.54
C HIS A 328 38.65 5.31 -25.09
N PRO A 329 38.83 5.25 -26.42
CA PRO A 329 40.15 5.46 -26.99
C PRO A 329 40.57 6.93 -26.77
N PRO A 330 41.86 7.19 -26.51
CA PRO A 330 42.34 8.55 -26.28
C PRO A 330 42.21 9.39 -27.55
N GLN A 331 41.63 10.59 -27.42
CA GLN A 331 41.69 11.61 -28.46
C GLN A 331 43.15 12.03 -28.70
N PRO A 332 43.59 12.16 -29.97
CA PRO A 332 44.94 12.63 -30.26
C PRO A 332 45.08 14.13 -29.95
N GLN A 333 46.06 14.46 -29.11
CA GLN A 333 46.47 15.82 -28.83
C GLN A 333 47.04 16.47 -30.11
N ALA A 334 46.48 17.61 -30.49
CA ALA A 334 47.01 18.45 -31.55
C ALA A 334 48.34 19.07 -31.11
N ALA A 335 49.45 18.63 -31.72
CA ALA A 335 50.74 19.25 -31.56
C ALA A 335 50.79 20.56 -32.37
N ALA A 336 50.86 21.69 -31.65
CA ALA A 336 51.30 22.95 -32.21
C ALA A 336 52.77 22.83 -32.66
N ARG A 337 53.03 23.04 -33.96
CA ARG A 337 54.36 23.38 -34.47
C ARG A 337 54.27 24.69 -35.24
N THR A 338 54.69 25.74 -34.55
CA THR A 338 55.33 26.93 -35.11
C THR A 338 56.47 26.52 -36.04
N LEU A 339 56.58 27.14 -37.22
CA LEU A 339 57.85 27.62 -37.76
C LEU A 339 57.59 28.54 -38.96
N SER A 340 58.05 29.77 -38.81
CA SER A 340 58.16 30.83 -39.81
C SER A 340 59.10 30.44 -40.95
N ARG A 341 58.73 30.77 -42.18
CA ARG A 341 59.48 31.67 -43.08
C ARG A 341 58.64 32.05 -44.28
#